data_AF-A0A7D3W082-F1
#
_entry.id   AF-A0A7D3W082-F1
#
_cell.length_a   1.000
_cell.length_b   1.000
_cell.length_c   1.000
_cell.angle_alpha   90.00
_cell.angle_beta   90.00
_cell.angle_gamma   90.00
#
_symmetry.space_group_name_H-M   'P 1'
#
loop_
_entity.id
_entity.type
_entity.pdbx_description
1 polymer ?
#
loop_
_entity_poly.entity_id
_entity_poly.type
_entity_poly.pdbx_seq_one_letter_code
_entity_poly.pdbx_strand_id
1 'polypeptide(L)' 'MGPDDDRPVDLGDDLEILPDQTSDDTDAGWGEWRGGGDDDARLIEERPPHW' A
#
# COMPACT_ATOMS: atom_id res chain seq x y z
N MET A 1 -5.92 17.72 -17.59
CA MET A 1 -7.25 17.16 -17.34
C MET A 1 -7.82 16.67 -18.64
N GLY A 2 -8.15 15.37 -18.69
CA GLY A 2 -8.76 14.74 -19.87
C GLY A 2 -10.27 14.96 -19.87
N PRO A 3 -10.97 14.68 -20.98
CA PRO A 3 -12.43 14.84 -21.08
C PRO A 3 -13.23 13.98 -20.07
N ASP A 4 -12.57 13.03 -19.40
CA ASP A 4 -13.17 12.17 -18.38
C ASP A 4 -13.14 12.74 -16.96
N ASP A 5 -12.34 13.79 -16.68
CA ASP A 5 -12.20 14.36 -15.33
C ASP A 5 -13.46 15.12 -14.88
N ASP A 6 -14.24 15.69 -15.82
CA ASP A 6 -15.45 16.47 -15.53
C ASP A 6 -16.74 15.62 -15.54
N ARG A 7 -16.63 14.29 -15.67
CA ARG A 7 -17.81 13.42 -15.72
C ARG A 7 -18.42 13.26 -14.32
N PRO A 8 -19.72 13.51 -14.15
CA PRO A 8 -20.37 13.33 -12.85
C PRO A 8 -20.42 11.84 -12.47
N VAL A 9 -19.98 11.53 -11.26
CA VAL A 9 -20.16 10.20 -10.63
C VAL A 9 -21.41 10.26 -9.77
N ASP A 10 -22.44 9.50 -10.15
CA ASP A 10 -23.64 9.33 -9.33
C ASP A 10 -23.35 8.31 -8.22
N LEU A 11 -23.38 8.77 -6.98
CA LEU A 11 -23.05 7.96 -5.82
C LEU A 11 -24.28 7.37 -5.11
N GLY A 12 -25.50 7.80 -5.45
CA GLY A 12 -26.75 7.27 -4.87
C GLY A 12 -26.85 7.33 -3.33
N ASP A 13 -28.01 6.92 -2.81
CA ASP A 13 -28.25 6.81 -1.35
C ASP A 13 -27.75 5.47 -0.76
N ASP A 14 -27.45 4.50 -1.63
CA ASP A 14 -26.93 3.16 -1.27
C ASP A 14 -25.39 3.11 -1.28
N LEU A 15 -24.71 4.27 -1.17
CA LEU A 15 -23.26 4.33 -1.16
C LEU A 15 -22.69 3.66 0.10
N GLU A 16 -22.07 2.51 -0.06
CA GLU A 16 -21.27 1.89 0.99
C GLU A 16 -19.96 2.67 1.16
N ILE A 17 -19.87 3.47 2.23
CA ILE A 17 -18.63 4.13 2.62
C ILE A 17 -17.65 3.04 3.08
N LEU A 18 -16.69 2.73 2.22
CA LEU A 18 -15.58 1.87 2.60
C LEU A 18 -14.76 2.53 3.72
N PRO A 19 -14.19 1.73 4.63
CA PRO A 19 -13.25 2.24 5.62
C PRO A 19 -12.05 2.89 4.93
N ASP A 20 -11.42 3.85 5.61
CA ASP A 20 -10.20 4.53 5.13
C ASP A 20 -9.05 3.54 4.82
N GLN A 21 -9.10 2.35 5.41
CA GLN A 21 -8.12 1.27 5.23
C GLN A 21 -8.86 -0.05 4.97
N THR A 22 -8.41 -0.77 3.94
CA THR A 22 -8.97 -2.09 3.61
C THR A 22 -8.39 -3.16 4.53
N SER A 23 -9.11 -4.27 4.75
CA SER A 23 -8.61 -5.37 5.58
C SER A 23 -7.37 -6.07 5.02
N ASP A 24 -7.13 -5.94 3.72
CA ASP A 24 -5.97 -6.49 3.00
C ASP A 24 -4.77 -5.55 3.03
N ASP A 25 -4.97 -4.29 3.43
CA ASP A 25 -3.93 -3.28 3.61
C ASP A 25 -3.09 -3.60 4.84
N THR A 26 -2.16 -4.53 4.64
CA THR A 26 -1.22 -4.98 5.64
C THR A 26 0.17 -5.03 5.01
N ASP A 27 1.19 -4.64 5.76
CA ASP A 27 2.59 -4.81 5.35
C ASP A 27 3.02 -6.30 5.34
N ALA A 28 2.08 -7.23 5.55
CA ALA A 28 2.30 -8.66 5.46
C ALA A 28 2.85 -9.03 4.08
N GLY A 29 4.08 -9.54 4.02
CA GLY A 29 4.73 -9.93 2.77
C GLY A 29 5.43 -8.79 2.03
N TRP A 30 5.35 -7.56 2.54
CA TRP A 30 6.16 -6.42 2.11
C TRP A 30 7.19 -6.09 3.20
N GLY A 31 8.37 -6.69 3.09
CA GLY A 31 9.53 -6.30 3.90
C GLY A 31 9.71 -7.05 5.21
N GLU A 32 8.79 -6.98 6.18
CA GLU A 32 8.88 -7.78 7.42
C GLU A 32 7.54 -7.75 8.20
N TRP A 33 7.16 -8.90 8.76
CA TRP A 33 5.89 -9.14 9.46
C TRP A 33 5.99 -8.77 10.96
N ARG A 34 4.85 -8.57 11.62
CA ARG A 34 4.72 -8.49 13.10
C ARG A 34 5.22 -9.79 13.77
N GLY A 35 6.53 -9.96 13.92
CA GLY A 35 7.15 -11.05 14.67
C GLY A 35 8.44 -11.68 14.12
N GLY A 36 8.98 -11.27 12.97
CA GLY A 36 10.24 -11.80 12.43
C GLY A 36 11.43 -10.90 12.77
N GLY A 37 12.51 -11.51 13.26
CA GLY A 37 13.71 -10.82 13.75
C GLY A 37 14.61 -10.27 12.64
N ASP A 38 15.75 -9.72 13.08
CA ASP A 38 16.75 -8.92 12.35
C ASP A 38 17.38 -9.56 11.08
N ASP A 39 16.57 -9.95 10.09
CA ASP A 39 16.99 -10.55 8.82
C ASP A 39 17.42 -9.50 7.77
N ASP A 40 17.51 -8.24 8.18
CA ASP A 40 17.98 -7.10 7.38
C ASP A 40 19.51 -6.99 7.36
N ALA A 41 20.22 -7.69 8.25
CA ALA A 41 21.68 -7.64 8.36
C ALA A 41 22.36 -8.00 7.03
N ARG A 42 21.85 -9.02 6.33
CA ARG A 42 22.33 -9.43 4.99
C ARG A 42 22.19 -8.33 3.93
N LEU A 43 21.12 -7.52 4.00
CA LEU A 43 20.84 -6.45 3.03
C LEU A 43 21.84 -5.28 3.18
N ILE A 44 22.32 -5.04 4.41
CA ILE A 44 23.35 -4.05 4.69
C ILE A 44 24.73 -4.55 4.24
N GLU A 45 25.03 -5.83 4.45
CA GLU A 45 26.27 -6.47 4.00
C GLU A 45 26.40 -6.51 2.47
N GLU A 46 25.29 -6.67 1.76
CA GLU A 46 25.24 -6.78 0.30
C GLU A 46 25.03 -5.44 -0.44
N ARG A 47 25.01 -4.31 0.28
CA ARG A 47 24.74 -2.98 -0.28
C ARG A 47 25.63 -2.65 -1.50
N PRO A 48 25.05 -2.43 -2.69
CA PRO A 48 25.75 -1.87 -3.84
C PRO A 48 26.48 -0.56 -3.53
N PRO A 49 27.66 -0.32 -4.13
CA PRO A 49 28.49 0.87 -3.86
C PRO A 49 27.90 2.19 -4.37
N HIS A 50 26.82 2.15 -5.16
CA HIS A 50 26.10 3.32 -5.65
C HIS A 50 24.62 3.19 -5.28
N TRP A 51 24.23 3.79 -4.17
CA TRP A 51 22.83 3.98 -3.79
C TRP A 51 22.48 5.46 -3.93
#